data_AF-A0A250JHG9-F1
#
_entry.id   AF-A0A250JHG9-F1
#
_cell.length_a   1.000
_cell.length_b   1.000
_cell.length_c   1.000
_cell.angle_alpha   90.00
_cell.angle_beta   90.00
_cell.angle_gamma   90.00
#
_symmetry.space_group_name_H-M   'P 1'
#
loop_
_entity.id
_entity.type
_entity.pdbx_description
1 polymer ?
#
loop_
_entity_poly.entity_id
_entity_poly.type
_entity_poly.pdbx_seq_one_letter_code
_entity_poly.pdbx_strand_id
1 'polypeptide(L)'
;MKTLGPALAFALPLLSSAPTWAQNAPATWTEHWFEHNQTVSRVYQDKDVAVYFDSAVNRSITWPNGFVGDVWRYTRRTYGQFGTDAQLYAIFHTAKYSGGHPSTYFDTSHDSRNVIDVGSSSSTAWTSGTGNDLDIVTHEVAHIVEGASKGVHNSPAFGLWGDSKWAEIFVYDVYVGLGRTSDANRWYNLMLNTTDGFPRSNTHWFRDWFYPIYKNYGGATVLNRYFSLLAQYYPKNGNDYARSLNWGEFIHFWSGAAGVNLKTLATSAFGWPTEWETQFVQAQRSFPFTYASPGPNATTLYQDINHGGYAAALPVGRYNLATLKAWGVRDNDITSLKVANGYKVTLYADDNFTGASLTKTADDASLVDDGWNDVATSIIVEASGAASSQLIQAESYSAMLGIITEATTDSGGGSNVGAIDTADWLAYNNIQFPVSGTYTVEYRVSSLSGGGSLSLDLNAGATVLGSLNIPSTGGWQNWTTLSHTVNVTAGTYNVGIYAPTGGWNLNWLRITRTP
;
A
#
# COMPACT_ATOMS: atom_id res chain seq x y z
N MET A 1 -12.66 33.60 30.98
CA MET A 1 -12.90 34.65 29.98
C MET A 1 -11.56 35.27 29.59
N LYS A 2 -10.97 34.82 28.49
CA LYS A 2 -9.89 35.52 27.77
C LYS A 2 -10.18 35.33 26.29
N THR A 3 -10.34 36.46 25.62
CA THR A 3 -10.75 36.65 24.23
C THR A 3 -9.65 36.22 23.28
N LEU A 4 -9.98 35.33 22.33
CA LEU A 4 -9.13 34.97 21.18
C LEU A 4 -9.17 36.12 20.15
N GLY A 5 -7.99 36.57 19.70
CA GLY A 5 -7.82 37.53 18.60
C GLY A 5 -8.08 36.88 17.23
N PRO A 6 -8.38 37.68 16.19
CA PRO A 6 -8.86 37.17 14.91
C PRO A 6 -7.73 36.49 14.13
N ALA A 7 -8.03 35.34 13.56
CA ALA A 7 -7.16 34.63 12.63
C ALA A 7 -6.87 35.51 11.40
N LEU A 8 -5.59 35.59 11.01
CA LEU A 8 -5.20 36.07 9.69
C LEU A 8 -5.82 35.13 8.63
N ALA A 9 -6.85 35.62 7.95
CA ALA A 9 -7.35 35.00 6.73
C ALA A 9 -6.31 35.21 5.62
N PHE A 10 -5.65 34.14 5.19
CA PHE A 10 -4.98 34.11 3.90
C PHE A 10 -6.06 34.24 2.81
N ALA A 11 -6.18 35.43 2.24
CA ALA A 11 -6.95 35.64 1.02
C ALA A 11 -6.28 34.85 -0.11
N LEU A 12 -6.90 33.73 -0.53
CA LEU A 12 -6.60 33.15 -1.82
C LEU A 12 -6.88 34.21 -2.90
N PRO A 13 -6.01 34.38 -3.90
CA PRO A 13 -6.35 35.20 -5.04
C PRO A 13 -7.59 34.59 -5.70
N LEU A 14 -8.60 35.43 -5.93
CA LEU A 14 -9.71 35.15 -6.83
C LEU A 14 -9.12 34.69 -8.17
N LEU A 15 -9.18 33.38 -8.44
CA LEU A 15 -8.94 32.83 -9.75
C LEU A 15 -9.92 33.51 -10.69
N SER A 16 -9.41 34.37 -11.57
CA SER A 16 -10.14 34.87 -12.72
C SER A 16 -10.74 33.67 -13.44
N SER A 17 -12.06 33.70 -13.66
CA SER A 17 -12.77 32.71 -14.45
C SER A 17 -12.06 32.55 -15.80
N ALA A 18 -11.30 31.47 -15.94
CA ALA A 18 -10.77 31.05 -17.22
C ALA A 18 -11.94 30.85 -18.18
N PRO A 19 -11.80 31.20 -19.47
CA PRO A 19 -12.87 30.96 -20.43
C PRO A 19 -13.16 29.46 -20.46
N THR A 20 -14.41 29.10 -20.18
CA THR A 20 -14.92 27.74 -20.35
C THR A 20 -14.89 27.43 -21.85
N TRP A 21 -13.79 26.88 -22.34
CA TRP A 21 -13.76 26.21 -23.63
C TRP A 21 -14.43 24.84 -23.45
N ALA A 22 -15.75 24.83 -23.28
CA ALA A 22 -16.54 23.65 -23.59
C ALA A 22 -16.41 23.47 -25.11
N GLN A 23 -15.46 22.63 -25.54
CA GLN A 23 -15.43 22.19 -26.91
C GLN A 23 -16.77 21.47 -27.12
N ASN A 24 -17.70 22.07 -27.85
CA ASN A 24 -18.91 21.38 -28.24
C ASN A 24 -18.44 20.22 -29.10
N ALA A 25 -18.45 19.00 -28.54
CA ALA A 25 -18.20 17.77 -29.27
C ALA A 25 -18.87 17.89 -30.65
N PRO A 26 -18.14 17.70 -31.76
CA PRO A 26 -18.71 17.94 -33.09
C PRO A 26 -19.79 16.91 -33.44
N ALA A 27 -20.72 17.25 -34.34
CA ALA A 27 -21.76 16.30 -34.75
C ALA A 27 -21.19 15.12 -35.53
N THR A 28 -20.12 15.37 -36.27
CA THR A 28 -19.32 14.40 -37.01
C THR A 28 -17.86 14.67 -36.75
N TRP A 29 -17.06 13.62 -36.62
CA TRP A 29 -15.63 13.70 -36.41
C TRP A 29 -14.95 12.68 -37.32
N THR A 30 -13.78 13.02 -37.86
CA THR A 30 -12.94 12.06 -38.58
C THR A 30 -11.78 11.70 -37.66
N GLU A 31 -11.77 10.48 -37.13
CA GLU A 31 -10.62 9.96 -36.41
C GLU A 31 -9.43 9.83 -37.37
N HIS A 32 -8.21 10.11 -36.90
CA HIS A 32 -7.01 10.14 -37.75
C HIS A 32 -5.77 9.57 -37.05
N TRP A 33 -5.76 8.25 -36.85
CA TRP A 33 -4.60 7.57 -36.26
C TRP A 33 -4.09 6.44 -37.16
N PHE A 34 -2.77 6.40 -37.40
CA PHE A 34 -2.14 5.51 -38.41
C PHE A 34 -2.86 5.51 -39.78
N GLU A 35 -3.35 4.36 -40.24
CA GLU A 35 -4.09 4.21 -41.51
C GLU A 35 -5.62 4.40 -41.34
N HIS A 36 -6.09 4.70 -40.13
CA HIS A 36 -7.50 4.89 -39.83
C HIS A 36 -7.90 6.35 -40.11
N ASN A 37 -8.74 6.52 -41.14
CA ASN A 37 -9.47 7.75 -41.41
C ASN A 37 -10.94 7.40 -41.57
N GLN A 38 -11.70 7.37 -40.46
CA GLN A 38 -13.12 7.05 -40.48
C GLN A 38 -13.94 8.21 -39.94
N THR A 39 -14.98 8.59 -40.69
CA THR A 39 -15.97 9.54 -40.20
C THR A 39 -16.93 8.83 -39.26
N VAL A 40 -16.97 9.30 -38.02
CA VAL A 40 -17.89 8.86 -36.97
C VAL A 40 -18.90 9.96 -36.68
N SER A 41 -20.09 9.57 -36.26
CA SER A 41 -21.19 10.49 -35.93
C SER A 41 -21.52 10.43 -34.46
N ARG A 42 -21.70 11.58 -33.84
CA ARG A 42 -22.14 11.66 -32.44
C ARG A 42 -23.56 11.10 -32.31
N VAL A 43 -23.75 10.17 -31.39
CA VAL A 43 -25.06 9.56 -31.07
C VAL A 43 -25.57 9.98 -29.69
N TYR A 44 -24.69 10.43 -28.80
CA TYR A 44 -25.05 10.93 -27.48
C TYR A 44 -24.01 11.94 -26.96
N GLN A 45 -24.45 12.86 -26.11
CA GLN A 45 -23.58 13.79 -25.40
C GLN A 45 -24.23 14.24 -24.09
N ASP A 46 -23.43 14.33 -23.04
CA ASP A 46 -23.71 15.15 -21.87
C ASP A 46 -22.47 15.97 -21.48
N LYS A 47 -22.45 16.59 -20.30
CA LYS A 47 -21.33 17.44 -19.86
C LYS A 47 -20.02 16.68 -19.60
N ASP A 48 -20.06 15.36 -19.48
CA ASP A 48 -18.94 14.51 -19.08
C ASP A 48 -18.52 13.53 -20.19
N VAL A 49 -19.41 13.19 -21.14
CA VAL A 49 -19.08 12.25 -22.23
C VAL A 49 -19.72 12.64 -23.56
N ALA A 50 -19.06 12.26 -24.66
CA ALA A 50 -19.61 12.27 -26.01
C ALA A 50 -19.39 10.90 -26.65
N VAL A 51 -20.45 10.27 -27.14
CA VAL A 51 -20.40 8.93 -27.75
C VAL A 51 -20.58 9.05 -29.26
N TYR A 52 -19.71 8.38 -30.00
CA TYR A 52 -19.65 8.38 -31.46
C TYR A 52 -19.70 6.95 -31.98
N PHE A 53 -20.49 6.77 -33.03
CA PHE A 53 -20.56 5.52 -33.78
C PHE A 53 -20.09 5.75 -35.21
N ASP A 54 -19.38 4.78 -35.75
CA ASP A 54 -19.25 4.69 -37.20
C ASP A 54 -20.58 4.32 -37.87
N SER A 55 -20.60 4.26 -39.21
CA SER A 55 -21.81 3.93 -39.96
C SER A 55 -22.27 2.47 -39.82
N ALA A 56 -21.41 1.57 -39.32
CA ALA A 56 -21.69 0.15 -39.20
C ALA A 56 -22.31 -0.21 -37.85
N VAL A 57 -22.05 0.57 -36.79
CA VAL A 57 -22.69 0.35 -35.48
C VAL A 57 -24.19 0.62 -35.53
N ASN A 58 -24.99 -0.30 -35.00
CA ASN A 58 -26.44 -0.13 -34.92
C ASN A 58 -26.80 1.04 -33.98
N ARG A 59 -27.38 2.10 -34.55
CA ARG A 59 -27.78 3.32 -33.83
C ARG A 59 -28.89 3.13 -32.79
N SER A 60 -29.59 2.00 -32.77
CA SER A 60 -30.53 1.69 -31.69
C SER A 60 -29.84 1.28 -30.37
N ILE A 61 -28.53 1.08 -30.37
CA ILE A 61 -27.74 0.72 -29.18
C ILE A 61 -27.52 1.98 -28.33
N THR A 62 -27.96 1.96 -27.08
CA THR A 62 -27.92 3.14 -26.20
C THR A 62 -27.28 2.89 -24.84
N TRP A 63 -26.93 1.65 -24.47
CA TRP A 63 -26.27 1.37 -23.19
C TRP A 63 -24.94 2.12 -22.99
N PRO A 64 -24.12 2.44 -24.04
CA PRO A 64 -22.88 3.17 -23.83
C PRO A 64 -23.11 4.56 -23.23
N ASN A 65 -24.24 5.20 -23.55
CA ASN A 65 -24.58 6.54 -23.10
C ASN A 65 -24.54 6.67 -21.57
N GLY A 66 -25.11 5.67 -20.88
CA GLY A 66 -25.09 5.60 -19.43
C GLY A 66 -23.77 5.04 -18.89
N PHE A 67 -23.37 3.87 -19.40
CA PHE A 67 -22.25 3.13 -18.83
C PHE A 67 -20.91 3.88 -18.96
N VAL A 68 -20.58 4.41 -20.14
CA VAL A 68 -19.35 5.20 -20.35
C VAL A 68 -19.34 6.42 -19.43
N GLY A 69 -20.51 7.08 -19.26
CA GLY A 69 -20.68 8.19 -18.35
C GLY A 69 -20.41 7.81 -16.88
N ASP A 70 -20.92 6.67 -16.44
CA ASP A 70 -20.71 6.19 -15.07
C ASP A 70 -19.25 5.84 -14.80
N VAL A 71 -18.60 5.11 -15.72
CA VAL A 71 -17.16 4.81 -15.67
C VAL A 71 -16.37 6.11 -15.57
N TRP A 72 -16.54 7.04 -16.51
CA TRP A 72 -15.75 8.27 -16.55
C TRP A 72 -15.95 9.17 -15.32
N ARG A 73 -17.19 9.28 -14.82
CA ARG A 73 -17.47 10.03 -13.59
C ARG A 73 -16.82 9.40 -12.37
N TYR A 74 -16.85 8.07 -12.25
CA TYR A 74 -16.10 7.36 -11.22
C TYR A 74 -14.60 7.64 -11.36
N THR A 75 -14.05 7.46 -12.56
CA THR A 75 -12.63 7.66 -12.86
C THR A 75 -12.16 9.04 -12.42
N ARG A 76 -12.86 10.11 -12.82
CA ARG A 76 -12.43 11.47 -12.45
C ARG A 76 -12.56 11.76 -10.96
N ARG A 77 -13.60 11.24 -10.31
CA ARG A 77 -13.79 11.41 -8.86
C ARG A 77 -12.67 10.72 -8.07
N THR A 78 -12.23 9.56 -8.55
CA THR A 78 -11.31 8.68 -7.81
C THR A 78 -9.83 8.95 -8.16
N TYR A 79 -9.52 9.14 -9.44
CA TYR A 79 -8.14 9.26 -9.96
C TYR A 79 -7.73 10.70 -10.31
N GLY A 80 -8.71 11.62 -10.42
CA GLY A 80 -8.45 13.05 -10.59
C GLY A 80 -8.82 13.57 -11.99
N GLN A 81 -8.21 14.69 -12.39
CA GLN A 81 -8.48 15.32 -13.69
C GLN A 81 -7.44 14.89 -14.74
N PHE A 82 -7.88 14.86 -16.00
CA PHE A 82 -7.09 14.43 -17.15
C PHE A 82 -7.08 15.55 -18.20
N GLY A 83 -6.58 16.72 -17.82
CA GLY A 83 -6.63 17.92 -18.65
C GLY A 83 -7.81 18.84 -18.32
N THR A 84 -7.99 19.87 -19.14
CA THR A 84 -8.98 20.93 -18.91
C THR A 84 -10.36 20.60 -19.47
N ASP A 85 -10.43 19.74 -20.49
CA ASP A 85 -11.71 19.22 -20.99
C ASP A 85 -12.26 18.18 -20.02
N ALA A 86 -13.51 18.39 -19.64
CA ALA A 86 -14.25 17.49 -18.78
C ALA A 86 -14.70 16.22 -19.53
N GLN A 87 -14.84 16.29 -20.86
CA GLN A 87 -15.42 15.22 -21.65
C GLN A 87 -14.45 14.09 -21.97
N LEU A 88 -14.96 12.86 -21.89
CA LEU A 88 -14.40 11.71 -22.58
C LEU A 88 -15.13 11.50 -23.91
N TYR A 89 -14.37 11.27 -24.98
CA TYR A 89 -14.90 11.00 -26.31
C TYR A 89 -14.79 9.50 -26.56
N ALA A 90 -15.93 8.80 -26.66
CA ALA A 90 -15.95 7.36 -26.82
C ALA A 90 -16.43 7.00 -28.24
N ILE A 91 -15.56 6.36 -29.00
CA ILE A 91 -15.84 5.89 -30.36
C ILE A 91 -16.08 4.38 -30.32
N PHE A 92 -17.10 3.91 -31.05
CA PHE A 92 -17.39 2.50 -31.23
C PHE A 92 -17.40 2.12 -32.70
N HIS A 93 -16.77 0.98 -33.01
CA HIS A 93 -16.74 0.35 -34.32
C HIS A 93 -17.29 -1.08 -34.30
N THR A 94 -17.83 -1.52 -35.42
CA THR A 94 -18.37 -2.88 -35.60
C THR A 94 -17.90 -3.44 -36.94
N ALA A 95 -17.69 -4.76 -37.02
CA ALA A 95 -17.36 -5.55 -38.22
C ALA A 95 -16.01 -5.29 -38.91
N LYS A 96 -15.34 -4.15 -38.66
CA LYS A 96 -14.11 -3.77 -39.38
C LYS A 96 -12.87 -3.74 -38.49
N TYR A 97 -12.98 -3.11 -37.33
CA TYR A 97 -11.86 -2.88 -36.42
C TYR A 97 -12.08 -3.64 -35.11
N SER A 98 -11.00 -4.09 -34.47
CA SER A 98 -11.05 -4.85 -33.22
C SER A 98 -9.99 -4.36 -32.25
N GLY A 99 -10.32 -4.36 -30.96
CA GLY A 99 -9.41 -3.91 -29.90
C GLY A 99 -9.66 -2.47 -29.51
N GLY A 100 -8.69 -1.89 -28.80
CA GLY A 100 -8.73 -0.53 -28.29
C GLY A 100 -7.65 0.35 -28.93
N HIS A 101 -7.96 1.63 -29.10
CA HIS A 101 -6.97 2.66 -29.43
C HIS A 101 -7.21 3.94 -28.61
N PRO A 102 -6.80 3.96 -27.35
CA PRO A 102 -7.03 5.09 -26.48
C PRO A 102 -6.02 6.18 -26.78
N SER A 103 -6.39 7.42 -26.52
CA SER A 103 -5.51 8.57 -26.69
C SER A 103 -5.81 9.64 -25.65
N THR A 104 -4.77 10.35 -25.21
CA THR A 104 -4.92 11.35 -24.16
C THR A 104 -4.95 12.75 -24.74
N TYR A 105 -5.38 13.72 -23.93
CA TYR A 105 -5.38 15.12 -24.33
C TYR A 105 -3.99 15.70 -24.67
N PHE A 106 -2.90 14.97 -24.37
CA PHE A 106 -1.55 15.34 -24.80
C PHE A 106 -1.31 15.08 -26.29
N ASP A 107 -2.05 14.15 -26.88
CA ASP A 107 -1.77 13.62 -28.21
C ASP A 107 -2.58 14.34 -29.29
N THR A 108 -1.88 14.83 -30.31
CA THR A 108 -2.54 15.49 -31.45
C THR A 108 -3.26 14.50 -32.37
N SER A 109 -2.96 13.20 -32.28
CA SER A 109 -3.60 12.14 -33.09
C SER A 109 -5.11 12.02 -32.84
N HIS A 110 -5.62 12.60 -31.75
CA HIS A 110 -7.05 12.68 -31.48
C HIS A 110 -7.48 14.11 -31.14
N ASP A 111 -6.86 15.08 -31.79
CA ASP A 111 -7.13 16.52 -31.62
C ASP A 111 -6.98 16.99 -30.16
N SER A 112 -6.05 16.40 -29.42
CA SER A 112 -5.79 16.72 -28.01
C SER A 112 -7.02 16.52 -27.10
N ARG A 113 -7.74 15.41 -27.32
CA ARG A 113 -8.87 14.96 -26.50
C ARG A 113 -8.53 13.68 -25.74
N ASN A 114 -9.22 13.44 -24.63
CA ASN A 114 -9.24 12.09 -24.04
C ASN A 114 -10.23 11.23 -24.81
N VAL A 115 -9.73 10.18 -25.44
CA VAL A 115 -10.48 9.34 -26.36
C VAL A 115 -10.32 7.89 -25.98
N ILE A 116 -11.44 7.18 -25.95
CA ILE A 116 -11.45 5.73 -26.07
C ILE A 116 -12.02 5.37 -27.44
N ASP A 117 -11.31 4.56 -28.19
CA ASP A 117 -11.73 4.05 -29.48
C ASP A 117 -11.79 2.53 -29.35
N VAL A 118 -13.00 1.96 -29.39
CA VAL A 118 -13.23 0.53 -29.21
C VAL A 118 -13.85 -0.09 -30.44
N GLY A 119 -13.25 -1.19 -30.89
CA GLY A 119 -13.71 -1.97 -32.04
C GLY A 119 -14.01 -3.41 -31.70
N SER A 120 -14.94 -4.00 -32.44
CA SER A 120 -15.11 -5.44 -32.53
C SER A 120 -15.30 -5.90 -33.96
N SER A 121 -14.64 -7.00 -34.32
CA SER A 121 -14.78 -7.65 -35.63
C SER A 121 -16.13 -8.36 -35.81
N SER A 122 -16.92 -8.51 -34.73
CA SER A 122 -18.28 -9.04 -34.82
C SER A 122 -19.22 -8.01 -35.46
N SER A 123 -20.09 -8.44 -36.36
CA SER A 123 -21.14 -7.60 -36.96
C SER A 123 -22.32 -7.32 -36.01
N THR A 124 -22.41 -8.05 -34.90
CA THR A 124 -23.45 -7.88 -33.88
C THR A 124 -22.90 -7.32 -32.57
N ALA A 125 -21.67 -6.80 -32.60
CA ALA A 125 -21.02 -6.19 -31.44
C ALA A 125 -21.89 -5.14 -30.77
N TRP A 126 -21.69 -4.95 -29.47
CA TRP A 126 -22.37 -3.94 -28.65
C TRP A 126 -23.87 -4.16 -28.45
N THR A 127 -24.47 -5.20 -29.04
CA THR A 127 -25.90 -5.49 -28.86
C THR A 127 -26.22 -5.87 -27.42
N SER A 128 -25.29 -6.54 -26.73
CA SER A 128 -25.54 -7.09 -25.39
C SER A 128 -25.41 -6.05 -24.27
N GLY A 129 -24.40 -5.18 -24.35
CA GLY A 129 -24.04 -4.28 -23.25
C GLY A 129 -23.64 -5.05 -21.98
N THR A 130 -23.02 -6.21 -22.14
CA THR A 130 -22.58 -7.09 -21.04
C THR A 130 -21.23 -7.72 -21.35
N GLY A 131 -20.58 -8.28 -20.34
CA GLY A 131 -19.33 -9.03 -20.53
C GLY A 131 -18.25 -8.16 -21.19
N ASN A 132 -17.67 -8.66 -22.29
CA ASN A 132 -16.58 -7.97 -22.98
C ASN A 132 -16.97 -6.58 -23.54
N ASP A 133 -18.26 -6.35 -23.84
CA ASP A 133 -18.74 -5.02 -24.26
C ASP A 133 -18.43 -3.96 -23.19
N LEU A 134 -18.57 -4.33 -21.90
CA LEU A 134 -18.28 -3.47 -20.76
C LEU A 134 -16.80 -3.47 -20.40
N ASP A 135 -16.16 -4.64 -20.48
CA ASP A 135 -14.76 -4.84 -20.07
C ASP A 135 -13.83 -4.00 -20.93
N ILE A 136 -13.94 -4.06 -22.27
CA ILE A 136 -13.07 -3.31 -23.17
C ILE A 136 -13.26 -1.80 -23.02
N VAL A 137 -14.50 -1.32 -22.88
CA VAL A 137 -14.77 0.10 -22.64
C VAL A 137 -14.11 0.58 -21.37
N THR A 138 -14.20 -0.20 -20.29
CA THR A 138 -13.59 0.16 -19.01
C THR A 138 -12.06 0.06 -19.07
N HIS A 139 -11.55 -0.91 -19.82
CA HIS A 139 -10.12 -1.09 -20.09
C HIS A 139 -9.53 0.14 -20.78
N GLU A 140 -10.17 0.64 -21.84
CA GLU A 140 -9.68 1.82 -22.56
C GLU A 140 -9.64 3.08 -21.69
N VAL A 141 -10.59 3.23 -20.76
CA VAL A 141 -10.56 4.34 -19.80
C VAL A 141 -9.35 4.22 -18.86
N ALA A 142 -8.88 3.00 -18.58
CA ALA A 142 -7.69 2.79 -17.76
C ALA A 142 -6.44 3.40 -18.40
N HIS A 143 -6.34 3.39 -19.73
CA HIS A 143 -5.23 4.01 -20.46
C HIS A 143 -5.25 5.53 -20.39
N ILE A 144 -6.43 6.15 -20.26
CA ILE A 144 -6.52 7.58 -19.94
C ILE A 144 -5.95 7.85 -18.55
N VAL A 145 -6.26 7.00 -17.57
CA VAL A 145 -5.66 7.12 -16.23
C VAL A 145 -4.15 6.93 -16.29
N GLU A 146 -3.69 5.91 -16.98
CA GLU A 146 -2.27 5.59 -17.11
C GLU A 146 -1.48 6.71 -17.81
N GLY A 147 -2.00 7.20 -18.94
CA GLY A 147 -1.29 8.09 -19.85
C GLY A 147 -1.43 9.58 -19.54
N ALA A 148 -2.38 9.97 -18.68
CA ALA A 148 -2.66 11.38 -18.41
C ALA A 148 -2.78 11.73 -16.91
N SER A 149 -2.49 10.78 -16.01
CA SER A 149 -2.57 11.03 -14.57
C SER A 149 -1.68 12.18 -14.12
N LYS A 150 -2.26 13.07 -13.30
CA LYS A 150 -1.54 14.15 -12.61
C LYS A 150 -0.82 15.13 -13.55
N GLY A 151 -1.35 15.30 -14.76
CA GLY A 151 -0.80 16.25 -15.72
C GLY A 151 0.57 15.84 -16.26
N VAL A 152 0.88 14.55 -16.24
CA VAL A 152 2.10 13.99 -16.84
C VAL A 152 1.68 13.02 -17.93
N HIS A 153 2.32 13.15 -19.07
CA HIS A 153 2.10 12.37 -20.27
C HIS A 153 2.81 11.02 -20.19
N ASN A 154 2.09 9.96 -20.57
CA ASN A 154 2.49 8.56 -20.56
C ASN A 154 2.77 7.98 -19.18
N SER A 155 2.93 6.66 -19.12
CA SER A 155 3.36 5.94 -17.93
C SER A 155 4.80 5.45 -18.10
N PRO A 156 5.71 5.72 -17.15
CA PRO A 156 7.05 5.19 -17.22
C PRO A 156 7.07 3.69 -16.89
N ALA A 157 5.96 3.13 -16.40
CA ALA A 157 5.80 1.71 -16.12
C ALA A 157 5.29 0.88 -17.31
N PHE A 158 4.82 1.53 -18.39
CA PHE A 158 4.19 0.82 -19.53
C PHE A 158 5.10 -0.28 -20.10
N GLY A 159 6.40 -0.03 -20.21
CA GLY A 159 7.37 -1.04 -20.68
C GLY A 159 7.56 -2.26 -19.76
N LEU A 160 7.10 -2.20 -18.51
CA LEU A 160 7.17 -3.31 -17.56
C LEU A 160 5.89 -4.15 -17.55
N TRP A 161 4.72 -3.51 -17.63
CA TRP A 161 3.45 -4.21 -17.51
C TRP A 161 2.69 -4.37 -18.84
N GLY A 162 3.02 -3.60 -19.88
CA GLY A 162 2.33 -3.62 -21.17
C GLY A 162 0.82 -3.29 -21.10
N ASP A 163 0.16 -3.49 -22.24
CA ASP A 163 -1.20 -3.04 -22.54
C ASP A 163 -2.32 -3.83 -21.84
N SER A 164 -2.12 -4.31 -20.61
CA SER A 164 -3.30 -4.76 -19.85
C SER A 164 -3.15 -4.74 -18.34
N LYS A 165 -1.98 -4.94 -17.75
CA LYS A 165 -1.96 -5.40 -16.34
C LYS A 165 -2.45 -4.36 -15.34
N TRP A 166 -2.17 -3.08 -15.61
CA TRP A 166 -2.79 -1.97 -14.90
C TRP A 166 -4.30 -1.88 -15.16
N ALA A 167 -4.72 -2.00 -16.42
CA ALA A 167 -6.13 -1.94 -16.79
C ALA A 167 -6.95 -3.08 -16.16
N GLU A 168 -6.39 -4.26 -16.00
CA GLU A 168 -7.05 -5.42 -15.36
C GLU A 168 -7.53 -5.09 -13.93
N ILE A 169 -6.68 -4.45 -13.11
CA ILE A 169 -7.07 -4.06 -11.75
C ILE A 169 -7.98 -2.82 -11.75
N PHE A 170 -7.80 -1.91 -12.70
CA PHE A 170 -8.67 -0.75 -12.85
C PHE A 170 -10.11 -1.17 -13.20
N VAL A 171 -10.31 -2.12 -14.12
CA VAL A 171 -11.65 -2.65 -14.45
C VAL A 171 -12.33 -3.22 -13.21
N TYR A 172 -11.60 -4.00 -12.40
CA TYR A 172 -12.12 -4.51 -11.13
C TYR A 172 -12.53 -3.39 -10.17
N ASP A 173 -11.66 -2.38 -9.99
CA ASP A 173 -11.92 -1.22 -9.15
C ASP A 173 -13.18 -0.46 -9.58
N VAL A 174 -13.32 -0.17 -10.87
CA VAL A 174 -14.50 0.51 -11.43
C VAL A 174 -15.77 -0.28 -11.17
N TYR A 175 -15.78 -1.59 -11.41
CA TYR A 175 -16.96 -2.42 -11.14
C TYR A 175 -17.34 -2.44 -9.65
N VAL A 176 -16.35 -2.53 -8.75
CA VAL A 176 -16.59 -2.42 -7.31
C VAL A 176 -17.16 -1.04 -6.96
N GLY A 177 -16.54 0.03 -7.48
CA GLY A 177 -16.92 1.42 -7.20
C GLY A 177 -18.26 1.85 -7.77
N LEU A 178 -18.73 1.19 -8.84
CA LEU A 178 -20.06 1.38 -9.41
C LEU A 178 -21.13 0.45 -8.80
N GLY A 179 -20.76 -0.43 -7.85
CA GLY A 179 -21.69 -1.39 -7.25
C GLY A 179 -22.10 -2.52 -8.19
N ARG A 180 -21.33 -2.80 -9.25
CA ARG A 180 -21.60 -3.85 -10.24
C ARG A 180 -21.06 -5.19 -9.78
N THR A 181 -21.62 -5.73 -8.69
CA THR A 181 -21.10 -6.92 -8.01
C THR A 181 -21.00 -8.16 -8.92
N SER A 182 -21.97 -8.38 -9.82
CA SER A 182 -21.92 -9.51 -10.76
C SER A 182 -20.74 -9.41 -11.74
N ASP A 183 -20.48 -8.22 -12.26
CA ASP A 183 -19.39 -7.96 -13.21
C ASP A 183 -18.04 -8.01 -12.50
N ALA A 184 -17.93 -7.42 -11.31
CA ALA A 184 -16.73 -7.50 -10.46
C ALA A 184 -16.36 -8.96 -10.14
N ASN A 185 -17.33 -9.79 -9.77
CA ASN A 185 -17.09 -11.21 -9.47
C ASN A 185 -16.69 -12.01 -10.71
N ARG A 186 -17.35 -11.78 -11.85
CA ARG A 186 -16.97 -12.42 -13.12
C ARG A 186 -15.55 -12.05 -13.52
N TRP A 187 -15.23 -10.75 -13.49
CA TRP A 187 -13.91 -10.23 -13.88
C TRP A 187 -12.82 -10.74 -12.95
N TYR A 188 -13.06 -10.72 -11.63
CA TYR A 188 -12.16 -11.28 -10.64
C TYR A 188 -11.81 -12.75 -10.93
N ASN A 189 -12.83 -13.60 -11.12
CA ASN A 189 -12.63 -15.02 -11.40
C ASN A 189 -11.89 -15.27 -12.72
N LEU A 190 -12.12 -14.42 -13.73
CA LEU A 190 -11.39 -14.48 -14.99
C LEU A 190 -9.91 -14.15 -14.75
N MET A 191 -9.63 -12.99 -14.15
CA MET A 191 -8.26 -12.48 -13.96
C MET A 191 -7.43 -13.31 -12.97
N LEU A 192 -8.05 -14.03 -12.04
CA LEU A 192 -7.36 -14.99 -11.18
C LEU A 192 -6.62 -16.09 -11.97
N ASN A 193 -7.15 -16.45 -13.14
CA ASN A 193 -6.63 -17.54 -13.96
C ASN A 193 -5.77 -17.04 -15.13
N THR A 194 -5.76 -15.74 -15.41
CA THR A 194 -4.93 -15.14 -16.46
C THR A 194 -3.45 -15.23 -16.09
N THR A 195 -2.62 -15.67 -17.03
CA THR A 195 -1.16 -15.76 -16.92
C THR A 195 -0.47 -15.02 -18.04
N ASP A 196 0.76 -14.59 -17.76
CA ASP A 196 1.67 -13.97 -18.71
C ASP A 196 3.06 -14.63 -18.67
N GLY A 197 3.80 -14.46 -19.76
CA GLY A 197 5.18 -14.92 -19.88
C GLY A 197 6.23 -13.98 -19.27
N PHE A 198 5.83 -12.77 -18.86
CA PHE A 198 6.73 -11.72 -18.37
C PHE A 198 6.30 -11.21 -16.99
N PRO A 199 7.24 -10.93 -16.06
CA PRO A 199 8.70 -11.02 -16.18
C PRO A 199 9.27 -12.44 -16.20
N ARG A 200 8.45 -13.44 -15.88
CA ARG A 200 8.78 -14.86 -15.99
C ARG A 200 7.55 -15.64 -16.43
N SER A 201 7.76 -16.87 -16.88
CA SER A 201 6.67 -17.78 -17.22
C SER A 201 5.68 -17.93 -16.06
N ASN A 202 4.39 -18.03 -16.39
CA ASN A 202 3.29 -18.19 -15.44
C ASN A 202 3.19 -17.04 -14.42
N THR A 203 3.54 -15.81 -14.82
CA THR A 203 3.28 -14.64 -13.99
C THR A 203 1.78 -14.37 -13.95
N HIS A 204 1.21 -14.19 -12.76
CA HIS A 204 -0.16 -13.72 -12.61
C HIS A 204 -0.19 -12.30 -12.05
N TRP A 205 -0.18 -11.30 -12.93
CA TRP A 205 -0.12 -9.89 -12.52
C TRP A 205 -1.30 -9.46 -11.65
N PHE A 206 -2.53 -9.79 -12.07
CA PHE A 206 -3.71 -9.45 -11.29
C PHE A 206 -3.70 -10.17 -9.94
N ARG A 207 -3.56 -11.51 -9.94
CA ARG A 207 -3.68 -12.34 -8.73
C ARG A 207 -2.57 -12.10 -7.71
N ASP A 208 -1.32 -12.02 -8.16
CA ASP A 208 -0.14 -12.07 -7.27
C ASP A 208 0.46 -10.69 -6.99
N TRP A 209 0.13 -9.67 -7.79
CA TRP A 209 0.66 -8.31 -7.62
C TRP A 209 -0.43 -7.27 -7.34
N PHE A 210 -1.29 -6.97 -8.32
CA PHE A 210 -2.20 -5.84 -8.22
C PHE A 210 -3.35 -6.05 -7.23
N TYR A 211 -4.00 -7.22 -7.25
CA TYR A 211 -5.14 -7.49 -6.36
C TYR A 211 -4.74 -7.54 -4.88
N PRO A 212 -3.63 -8.18 -4.46
CA PRO A 212 -3.16 -8.11 -3.08
C PRO A 212 -2.86 -6.67 -2.63
N ILE A 213 -2.27 -5.85 -3.51
CA ILE A 213 -2.01 -4.44 -3.20
C ILE A 213 -3.32 -3.68 -3.00
N TYR A 214 -4.23 -3.80 -3.96
CA TYR A 214 -5.56 -3.17 -3.92
C TYR A 214 -6.32 -3.56 -2.66
N LYS A 215 -6.45 -4.87 -2.39
CA LYS A 215 -7.23 -5.41 -1.28
C LYS A 215 -6.70 -4.96 0.09
N ASN A 216 -5.37 -4.93 0.26
CA ASN A 216 -4.76 -4.75 1.57
C ASN A 216 -4.38 -3.31 1.88
N TYR A 217 -4.25 -2.44 0.87
CA TYR A 217 -3.68 -1.10 1.05
C TYR A 217 -4.62 0.03 0.57
N GLY A 218 -5.93 -0.14 0.73
CA GLY A 218 -6.89 0.98 0.57
C GLY A 218 -7.51 1.11 -0.82
N GLY A 219 -7.54 0.02 -1.60
CA GLY A 219 -8.28 -0.05 -2.86
C GLY A 219 -7.82 0.96 -3.89
N ALA A 220 -8.76 1.71 -4.48
CA ALA A 220 -8.46 2.78 -5.43
C ALA A 220 -7.47 3.83 -4.90
N THR A 221 -7.39 4.02 -3.57
CA THR A 221 -6.50 5.00 -2.96
C THR A 221 -5.03 4.67 -3.21
N VAL A 222 -4.61 3.41 -3.06
CA VAL A 222 -3.22 3.01 -3.34
C VAL A 222 -2.92 3.08 -4.83
N LEU A 223 -3.86 2.69 -5.68
CA LEU A 223 -3.73 2.78 -7.12
C LEU A 223 -3.50 4.22 -7.58
N ASN A 224 -4.28 5.18 -7.07
CA ASN A 224 -4.13 6.60 -7.38
C ASN A 224 -2.88 7.23 -6.74
N ARG A 225 -2.48 6.76 -5.54
CA ARG A 225 -1.27 7.25 -4.88
C ARG A 225 -0.01 6.89 -5.67
N TYR A 226 0.03 5.73 -6.33
CA TYR A 226 1.13 5.35 -7.21
C TYR A 226 1.43 6.43 -8.26
N PHE A 227 0.42 6.87 -9.02
CA PHE A 227 0.58 7.95 -9.99
C PHE A 227 0.91 9.30 -9.36
N SER A 228 0.39 9.57 -8.17
CA SER A 228 0.73 10.79 -7.41
C SER A 228 2.22 10.83 -7.06
N LEU A 229 2.79 9.71 -6.61
CA LEU A 229 4.21 9.60 -6.30
C LEU A 229 5.07 9.71 -7.56
N LEU A 230 4.71 9.01 -8.64
CA LEU A 230 5.43 9.14 -9.92
C LEU A 230 5.48 10.60 -10.37
N ALA A 231 4.34 11.28 -10.40
CA ALA A 231 4.27 12.67 -10.80
C ALA A 231 5.04 13.61 -9.87
N GLN A 232 5.17 13.28 -8.58
CA GLN A 232 5.89 14.10 -7.63
C GLN A 232 7.42 13.92 -7.71
N TYR A 233 7.89 12.67 -7.86
CA TYR A 233 9.29 12.33 -7.63
C TYR A 233 10.04 11.85 -8.86
N TYR A 234 9.35 11.26 -9.83
CA TYR A 234 10.02 10.64 -10.95
C TYR A 234 10.43 11.68 -12.01
N PRO A 235 11.62 11.59 -12.64
CA PRO A 235 12.12 12.64 -13.51
C PRO A 235 11.23 12.87 -14.73
N LYS A 236 11.10 14.14 -15.14
CA LYS A 236 10.27 14.57 -16.27
C LYS A 236 11.08 15.39 -17.27
N ASN A 237 10.66 15.34 -18.52
CA ASN A 237 11.12 16.22 -19.59
C ASN A 237 9.89 16.93 -20.19
N GLY A 238 9.66 18.18 -19.77
CA GLY A 238 8.41 18.87 -20.06
C GLY A 238 7.23 18.15 -19.38
N ASN A 239 6.23 17.77 -20.18
CA ASN A 239 5.06 17.03 -19.68
C ASN A 239 5.28 15.51 -19.67
N ASP A 240 6.34 14.98 -20.28
CA ASP A 240 6.60 13.55 -20.34
C ASP A 240 7.47 13.08 -19.17
N TYR A 241 7.35 11.81 -18.78
CA TYR A 241 8.39 11.18 -17.97
C TYR A 241 9.68 11.02 -18.78
N ALA A 242 10.82 11.30 -18.16
CA ALA A 242 12.10 11.39 -18.87
C ALA A 242 12.64 10.04 -19.34
N ARG A 243 12.20 8.92 -18.75
CA ARG A 243 12.60 7.54 -19.10
C ARG A 243 11.63 6.51 -18.50
N SER A 244 11.70 5.27 -18.97
CA SER A 244 10.98 4.15 -18.33
C SER A 244 11.55 3.79 -16.95
N LEU A 245 10.70 3.21 -16.10
CA LEU A 245 11.08 2.59 -14.83
C LEU A 245 11.87 1.32 -15.08
N ASN A 246 12.84 1.06 -14.19
CA ASN A 246 13.34 -0.29 -13.99
C ASN A 246 12.53 -1.03 -12.89
N TRP A 247 12.80 -2.31 -12.68
CA TRP A 247 12.06 -3.13 -11.72
C TRP A 247 12.24 -2.67 -10.26
N GLY A 248 13.46 -2.31 -9.86
CA GLY A 248 13.67 -1.78 -8.51
C GLY A 248 12.87 -0.51 -8.23
N GLU A 249 12.81 0.41 -9.19
CA GLU A 249 11.99 1.62 -9.09
C GLU A 249 10.50 1.30 -9.09
N PHE A 250 10.05 0.39 -9.96
CA PHE A 250 8.66 -0.06 -9.99
C PHE A 250 8.18 -0.54 -8.61
N ILE A 251 8.95 -1.42 -7.97
CA ILE A 251 8.61 -1.93 -6.63
C ILE A 251 8.74 -0.83 -5.57
N HIS A 252 9.73 0.05 -5.67
CA HIS A 252 9.90 1.19 -4.76
C HIS A 252 8.69 2.13 -4.76
N PHE A 253 8.20 2.52 -5.94
CA PHE A 253 7.04 3.41 -6.05
C PHE A 253 5.74 2.74 -5.60
N TRP A 254 5.53 1.46 -5.90
CA TRP A 254 4.39 0.72 -5.34
C TRP A 254 4.50 0.56 -3.82
N SER A 255 5.71 0.39 -3.28
CA SER A 255 5.94 0.35 -1.84
C SER A 255 5.58 1.68 -1.17
N GLY A 256 5.98 2.80 -1.78
CA GLY A 256 5.56 4.13 -1.34
C GLY A 256 4.05 4.33 -1.39
N ALA A 257 3.41 3.85 -2.45
CA ALA A 257 1.96 3.96 -2.60
C ALA A 257 1.23 3.16 -1.50
N ALA A 258 1.68 1.95 -1.24
CA ALA A 258 1.12 1.07 -0.20
C ALA A 258 1.48 1.52 1.22
N GLY A 259 2.54 2.31 1.40
CA GLY A 259 3.07 2.69 2.70
C GLY A 259 3.87 1.58 3.40
N VAL A 260 4.16 0.49 2.69
CA VAL A 260 4.95 -0.66 3.17
C VAL A 260 5.85 -1.20 2.07
N ASN A 261 7.00 -1.75 2.41
CA ASN A 261 7.92 -2.37 1.48
C ASN A 261 7.31 -3.63 0.85
N LEU A 262 7.07 -3.60 -0.45
CA LEU A 262 6.45 -4.68 -1.21
C LEU A 262 7.46 -5.65 -1.83
N LYS A 263 8.76 -5.57 -1.49
CA LYS A 263 9.79 -6.48 -2.00
C LYS A 263 9.40 -7.94 -1.82
N THR A 264 8.92 -8.34 -0.65
CA THR A 264 8.49 -9.73 -0.41
C THR A 264 7.35 -10.15 -1.34
N LEU A 265 6.36 -9.27 -1.56
CA LEU A 265 5.27 -9.53 -2.49
C LEU A 265 5.79 -9.66 -3.92
N ALA A 266 6.71 -8.78 -4.33
CA ALA A 266 7.32 -8.81 -5.65
C ALA A 266 8.17 -10.06 -5.87
N THR A 267 8.94 -10.49 -4.86
CA THR A 267 9.68 -11.75 -4.89
C THR A 267 8.75 -12.93 -5.14
N SER A 268 7.60 -12.99 -4.47
CA SER A 268 6.62 -14.06 -4.67
C SER A 268 5.96 -14.00 -6.06
N ALA A 269 5.56 -12.81 -6.50
CA ALA A 269 4.87 -12.62 -7.79
C ALA A 269 5.81 -12.87 -8.98
N PHE A 270 7.00 -12.26 -8.94
CA PHE A 270 7.87 -12.10 -10.11
C PHE A 270 9.23 -12.79 -9.98
N GLY A 271 9.61 -13.23 -8.79
CA GLY A 271 10.99 -13.55 -8.46
C GLY A 271 11.79 -12.31 -8.05
N TRP A 272 13.06 -12.49 -7.67
CA TRP A 272 13.92 -11.38 -7.24
C TRP A 272 15.38 -11.57 -7.65
N PRO A 273 15.73 -11.29 -8.93
CA PRO A 273 17.12 -11.32 -9.39
C PRO A 273 17.99 -10.28 -8.67
N THR A 274 19.29 -10.56 -8.54
CA THR A 274 20.27 -9.65 -7.91
C THR A 274 20.30 -8.25 -8.54
N GLU A 275 20.01 -8.16 -9.84
CA GLU A 275 19.91 -6.87 -10.53
C GLU A 275 18.80 -5.99 -9.93
N TRP A 276 17.65 -6.57 -9.63
CA TRP A 276 16.51 -5.84 -9.06
C TRP A 276 16.81 -5.37 -7.64
N GLU A 277 17.58 -6.13 -6.87
CA GLU A 277 18.06 -5.68 -5.56
C GLU A 277 18.88 -4.41 -5.68
N THR A 278 19.81 -4.39 -6.64
CA THR A 278 20.66 -3.22 -6.90
C THR A 278 19.80 -2.02 -7.32
N GLN A 279 18.88 -2.23 -8.26
CA GLN A 279 17.95 -1.20 -8.70
C GLN A 279 17.06 -0.68 -7.56
N PHE A 280 16.55 -1.56 -6.70
CA PHE A 280 15.65 -1.21 -5.60
C PHE A 280 16.35 -0.36 -4.55
N VAL A 281 17.56 -0.76 -4.15
CA VAL A 281 18.39 0.04 -3.21
C VAL A 281 18.74 1.42 -3.81
N GLN A 282 19.01 1.50 -5.11
CA GLN A 282 19.26 2.79 -5.76
C GLN A 282 18.00 3.65 -5.85
N ALA A 283 16.83 3.04 -6.10
CA ALA A 283 15.55 3.74 -6.11
C ALA A 283 15.25 4.35 -4.73
N GLN A 284 15.50 3.61 -3.65
CA GLN A 284 15.36 4.10 -2.27
C GLN A 284 16.21 5.33 -1.97
N ARG A 285 17.40 5.42 -2.55
CA ARG A 285 18.28 6.59 -2.42
C ARG A 285 17.83 7.75 -3.29
N SER A 286 17.37 7.46 -4.50
CA SER A 286 17.03 8.45 -5.52
C SER A 286 15.67 9.11 -5.28
N PHE A 287 14.73 8.41 -4.63
CA PHE A 287 13.36 8.85 -4.41
C PHE A 287 12.96 8.73 -2.93
N PRO A 288 13.34 9.69 -2.06
CA PRO A 288 13.30 9.53 -0.61
C PRO A 288 11.92 9.82 0.00
N PHE A 289 10.88 9.09 -0.41
CA PHE A 289 9.63 8.99 0.36
C PHE A 289 9.68 7.77 1.28
N THR A 290 9.23 7.93 2.52
CA THR A 290 9.30 6.88 3.55
C THR A 290 8.08 5.98 3.50
N TYR A 291 8.31 4.68 3.57
CA TYR A 291 7.30 3.64 3.80
C TYR A 291 7.90 2.63 4.78
N ALA A 292 7.04 1.89 5.51
CA ALA A 292 7.53 0.92 6.47
C ALA A 292 8.42 -0.12 5.76
N SER A 293 9.60 -0.43 6.31
CA SER A 293 10.45 -1.55 5.87
C SER A 293 9.63 -2.86 5.78
N PRO A 294 10.09 -3.92 5.09
CA PRO A 294 9.44 -5.23 5.24
C PRO A 294 9.39 -5.44 6.75
N GLY A 295 8.23 -5.82 7.25
CA GLY A 295 8.04 -5.92 8.70
C GLY A 295 9.22 -6.66 9.34
N PRO A 296 9.51 -6.41 10.61
CA PRO A 296 10.55 -7.14 11.32
C PRO A 296 10.43 -8.66 11.09
N ASN A 297 11.55 -9.37 11.16
CA ASN A 297 11.56 -10.83 11.10
C ASN A 297 10.56 -11.37 12.14
N ALA A 298 9.43 -11.86 11.64
CA ALA A 298 8.32 -12.32 12.45
C ALA A 298 8.54 -13.76 12.91
N THR A 299 9.32 -14.52 12.14
CA THR A 299 9.82 -15.83 12.54
C THR A 299 11.22 -16.07 12.02
N THR A 300 11.98 -16.94 12.68
CA THR A 300 13.18 -17.54 12.11
C THR A 300 13.03 -19.04 12.14
N LEU A 301 13.18 -19.69 10.98
CA LEU A 301 13.13 -21.14 10.85
C LEU A 301 14.55 -21.71 10.90
N TYR A 302 14.69 -22.91 11.47
CA TYR A 302 15.98 -23.56 11.67
C TYR A 302 15.94 -25.02 11.24
N GLN A 303 17.07 -25.46 10.67
CA GLN A 303 17.22 -26.83 10.20
C GLN A 303 17.22 -27.85 11.33
N ASP A 304 17.90 -27.53 12.44
CA ASP A 304 18.13 -28.48 13.51
C ASP A 304 17.38 -28.05 14.78
N ILE A 305 17.28 -28.97 15.75
CA ILE A 305 16.79 -28.67 17.10
C ILE A 305 17.63 -27.55 17.76
N ASN A 306 17.05 -26.93 18.78
CA ASN A 306 17.64 -25.86 19.58
C ASN A 306 18.08 -24.65 18.75
N HIS A 307 17.39 -24.38 17.63
CA HIS A 307 17.69 -23.29 16.71
C HIS A 307 19.07 -23.43 16.06
N GLY A 308 19.47 -24.67 15.76
CA GLY A 308 20.73 -25.01 15.11
C GLY A 308 20.63 -25.10 13.57
N GLY A 309 21.77 -25.38 12.93
CA GLY A 309 21.85 -25.53 11.47
C GLY A 309 21.69 -24.21 10.72
N TYR A 310 21.21 -24.26 9.47
CA TYR A 310 20.91 -23.04 8.73
C TYR A 310 19.67 -22.35 9.32
N ALA A 311 19.59 -21.03 9.13
CA ALA A 311 18.47 -20.23 9.58
C ALA A 311 17.91 -19.37 8.45
N ALA A 312 16.59 -19.25 8.39
CA ALA A 312 15.89 -18.34 7.48
C ALA A 312 14.93 -17.45 8.26
N ALA A 313 15.21 -16.15 8.28
CA ALA A 313 14.38 -15.17 8.97
C ALA A 313 13.32 -14.63 8.00
N LEU A 314 12.06 -14.77 8.36
CA LEU A 314 10.91 -14.48 7.52
C LEU A 314 10.04 -13.38 8.15
N PRO A 315 9.72 -12.31 7.40
CA PRO A 315 8.69 -11.36 7.83
C PRO A 315 7.28 -11.97 7.74
N VAL A 316 6.25 -11.18 8.05
CA VAL A 316 4.86 -11.53 7.74
C VAL A 316 4.72 -11.79 6.23
N GLY A 317 4.09 -12.90 5.87
CA GLY A 317 3.98 -13.34 4.50
C GLY A 317 3.41 -14.75 4.36
N ARG A 318 3.17 -15.16 3.13
CA ARG A 318 2.76 -16.52 2.77
C ARG A 318 3.85 -17.13 1.91
N TYR A 319 4.42 -18.24 2.36
CA TYR A 319 5.59 -18.86 1.74
C TYR A 319 5.23 -20.28 1.31
N ASN A 320 4.94 -20.46 0.03
CA ASN A 320 4.87 -21.79 -0.59
C ASN A 320 6.29 -22.36 -0.80
N LEU A 321 6.42 -23.61 -1.21
CA LEU A 321 7.69 -24.31 -1.35
C LEU A 321 8.71 -23.55 -2.20
N ALA A 322 8.27 -23.01 -3.34
CA ALA A 322 9.12 -22.25 -4.23
C ALA A 322 9.69 -21.00 -3.54
N THR A 323 8.85 -20.27 -2.80
CA THR A 323 9.29 -19.11 -2.04
C THR A 323 10.14 -19.46 -0.82
N LEU A 324 9.84 -20.53 -0.08
CA LEU A 324 10.68 -21.01 1.03
C LEU A 324 12.10 -21.35 0.57
N LYS A 325 12.22 -22.06 -0.56
CA LYS A 325 13.52 -22.35 -1.20
C LYS A 325 14.27 -21.08 -1.59
N ALA A 326 13.58 -20.05 -2.08
CA ALA A 326 14.19 -18.76 -2.38
C ALA A 326 14.71 -18.03 -1.13
N TRP A 327 14.12 -18.30 0.04
CA TRP A 327 14.57 -17.82 1.35
C TRP A 327 15.59 -18.75 2.02
N GLY A 328 16.10 -19.76 1.30
CA GLY A 328 17.14 -20.67 1.78
C GLY A 328 16.61 -21.84 2.62
N VAL A 329 15.30 -22.03 2.71
CA VAL A 329 14.67 -23.14 3.44
C VAL A 329 14.47 -24.33 2.50
N ARG A 330 15.00 -25.49 2.86
CA ARG A 330 14.78 -26.71 2.07
C ARG A 330 13.42 -27.30 2.42
N ASP A 331 12.87 -28.05 1.46
CA ASP A 331 11.63 -28.78 1.66
C ASP A 331 11.82 -29.80 2.78
N ASN A 332 10.86 -29.91 3.70
CA ASN A 332 10.90 -30.93 4.74
C ASN A 332 12.23 -30.94 5.53
N ASP A 333 12.67 -29.76 5.98
CA ASP A 333 13.98 -29.57 6.63
C ASP A 333 13.90 -28.48 7.71
N ILE A 334 12.72 -28.30 8.33
CA ILE A 334 12.47 -27.38 9.44
C ILE A 334 12.26 -28.22 10.70
N THR A 335 13.12 -28.03 11.70
CA THR A 335 13.10 -28.79 12.96
C THR A 335 12.89 -27.90 14.18
N SER A 336 13.17 -26.60 14.10
CA SER A 336 12.86 -25.65 15.18
C SER A 336 12.59 -24.25 14.63
N LEU A 337 11.98 -23.38 15.43
CA LEU A 337 11.63 -22.04 15.00
C LEU A 337 11.61 -21.04 16.16
N LYS A 338 11.84 -19.77 15.86
CA LYS A 338 11.59 -18.65 16.77
C LYS A 338 10.45 -17.81 16.24
N VAL A 339 9.49 -17.44 17.09
CA VAL A 339 8.38 -16.54 16.70
C VAL A 339 8.51 -15.25 17.49
N ALA A 340 8.65 -14.15 16.78
CA ALA A 340 8.66 -12.84 17.41
C ALA A 340 7.32 -12.59 18.13
N ASN A 341 7.40 -11.91 19.27
CA ASN A 341 6.22 -11.62 20.08
C ASN A 341 5.16 -10.85 19.27
N GLY A 342 3.89 -11.25 19.39
CA GLY A 342 2.79 -10.67 18.61
C GLY A 342 2.65 -11.21 17.18
N TYR A 343 3.35 -12.27 16.82
CA TYR A 343 3.19 -13.00 15.56
C TYR A 343 2.78 -14.45 15.78
N LYS A 344 2.28 -15.09 14.73
CA LYS A 344 2.03 -16.52 14.66
C LYS A 344 2.53 -17.08 13.33
N VAL A 345 2.93 -18.34 13.36
CA VAL A 345 3.36 -19.10 12.18
C VAL A 345 2.49 -20.34 12.08
N THR A 346 1.88 -20.55 10.93
CA THR A 346 1.17 -21.79 10.59
C THR A 346 1.99 -22.54 9.55
N LEU A 347 2.50 -23.71 9.93
CA LEU A 347 3.19 -24.66 9.06
C LEU A 347 2.17 -25.59 8.42
N TYR A 348 2.41 -25.99 7.18
CA TYR A 348 1.57 -26.89 6.38
C TYR A 348 2.40 -28.04 5.81
N ALA A 349 1.86 -29.25 5.90
CA ALA A 349 2.54 -30.46 5.44
C ALA A 349 2.64 -30.55 3.91
N ASP A 350 1.74 -29.87 3.19
CA ASP A 350 1.76 -29.82 1.72
C ASP A 350 2.06 -28.41 1.21
N ASP A 351 2.43 -28.31 -0.07
CA ASP A 351 2.66 -27.03 -0.73
C ASP A 351 1.36 -26.20 -0.88
N ASN A 352 1.50 -24.88 -1.05
CA ASN A 352 0.39 -23.95 -1.25
C ASN A 352 -0.67 -23.98 -0.13
N PHE A 353 -0.21 -24.18 1.11
CA PHE A 353 -0.99 -24.03 2.34
C PHE A 353 -2.13 -25.05 2.49
N THR A 354 -1.91 -26.27 2.02
CA THR A 354 -2.86 -27.39 2.15
C THR A 354 -2.33 -28.50 3.06
N GLY A 355 -3.14 -29.52 3.29
CA GLY A 355 -2.76 -30.66 4.14
C GLY A 355 -2.93 -30.39 5.64
N ALA A 356 -2.30 -31.24 6.45
CA ALA A 356 -2.22 -31.02 7.90
C ALA A 356 -1.49 -29.72 8.20
N SER A 357 -1.82 -29.07 9.33
CA SER A 357 -1.19 -27.82 9.74
C SER A 357 -0.87 -27.75 11.24
N LEU A 358 0.22 -27.09 11.61
CA LEU A 358 0.62 -26.77 12.99
C LEU A 358 0.79 -25.27 13.14
N THR A 359 0.25 -24.68 14.20
CA THR A 359 0.43 -23.24 14.48
C THR A 359 1.28 -23.03 15.73
N LYS A 360 2.29 -22.16 15.64
CA LYS A 360 3.13 -21.72 16.76
C LYS A 360 3.04 -20.22 16.94
N THR A 361 3.02 -19.79 18.20
CA THR A 361 2.94 -18.36 18.60
C THR A 361 4.12 -17.94 19.47
N ALA A 362 5.09 -18.84 19.68
CA ALA A 362 6.26 -18.64 20.50
C ALA A 362 7.40 -19.49 19.93
N ASP A 363 8.62 -19.23 20.40
CA ASP A 363 9.79 -20.04 20.11
C ASP A 363 9.52 -21.52 20.44
N ASP A 364 9.98 -22.40 19.56
CA ASP A 364 9.97 -23.83 19.75
C ASP A 364 11.33 -24.40 19.38
N ALA A 365 11.99 -24.99 20.38
CA ALA A 365 13.31 -25.55 20.22
C ALA A 365 13.30 -26.90 19.47
N SER A 366 12.16 -27.57 19.27
CA SER A 366 12.12 -28.88 18.64
C SER A 366 10.71 -29.27 18.20
N LEU A 367 10.39 -29.15 16.91
CA LEU A 367 9.14 -29.66 16.32
C LEU A 367 9.03 -31.20 16.32
N VAL A 368 10.07 -31.92 16.79
CA VAL A 368 10.04 -33.38 16.94
C VAL A 368 8.96 -33.82 17.93
N ASP A 369 8.79 -33.09 19.03
CA ASP A 369 7.81 -33.44 20.07
C ASP A 369 6.36 -33.08 19.66
N ASP A 370 6.20 -32.18 18.71
CA ASP A 370 4.94 -31.89 18.01
C ASP A 370 4.59 -32.93 16.92
N GLY A 371 5.52 -33.81 16.55
CA GLY A 371 5.36 -34.71 15.40
C GLY A 371 5.48 -34.00 14.04
N TRP A 372 6.18 -32.87 14.00
CA TRP A 372 6.30 -31.96 12.85
C TRP A 372 7.74 -31.75 12.34
N ASN A 373 8.70 -32.54 12.83
CA ASN A 373 10.07 -32.54 12.34
C ASN A 373 10.13 -32.84 10.84
N ASP A 374 10.70 -31.93 10.06
CA ASP A 374 10.91 -32.13 8.63
C ASP A 374 9.60 -32.40 7.85
N VAL A 375 8.48 -31.82 8.31
CA VAL A 375 7.16 -32.00 7.69
C VAL A 375 6.73 -30.81 6.83
N ALA A 376 7.20 -29.60 7.14
CA ALA A 376 6.64 -28.40 6.56
C ALA A 376 7.14 -28.13 5.14
N THR A 377 6.21 -28.10 4.18
CA THR A 377 6.45 -27.73 2.77
C THR A 377 5.99 -26.30 2.45
N SER A 378 5.05 -25.73 3.23
CA SER A 378 4.67 -24.32 3.12
C SER A 378 4.31 -23.71 4.48
N ILE A 379 4.41 -22.39 4.62
CA ILE A 379 4.09 -21.69 5.88
C ILE A 379 3.35 -20.37 5.64
N ILE A 380 2.54 -19.97 6.60
CA ILE A 380 1.96 -18.62 6.70
C ILE A 380 2.52 -17.96 7.97
N VAL A 381 3.05 -16.75 7.83
CA VAL A 381 3.51 -15.91 8.93
C VAL A 381 2.62 -14.69 8.97
N GLU A 382 1.96 -14.43 10.10
CA GLU A 382 1.01 -13.33 10.22
C GLU A 382 1.02 -12.76 11.64
N ALA A 383 0.50 -11.55 11.81
CA ALA A 383 0.36 -10.97 13.14
C ALA A 383 -0.63 -11.79 13.97
N SER A 384 -0.27 -12.06 15.21
CA SER A 384 -1.14 -12.69 16.19
C SER A 384 -2.14 -11.65 16.66
N GLY A 385 -3.42 -11.86 16.35
CA GLY A 385 -4.51 -11.07 16.95
C GLY A 385 -4.64 -11.25 18.47
N ALA A 386 -3.77 -12.05 19.10
CA ALA A 386 -3.75 -12.26 20.54
C ALA A 386 -3.13 -11.08 21.32
N ALA A 387 -3.25 -11.16 22.65
CA ALA A 387 -2.58 -10.23 23.55
C ALA A 387 -1.06 -10.39 23.41
N SER A 388 -0.34 -9.28 23.29
CA SER A 388 1.13 -9.25 23.25
C SER A 388 1.63 -8.19 24.23
N SER A 389 2.70 -8.47 24.97
CA SER A 389 3.28 -7.53 25.93
C SER A 389 4.78 -7.41 25.73
N GLN A 390 5.27 -6.19 25.57
CA GLN A 390 6.70 -5.87 25.48
C GLN A 390 7.09 -5.00 26.68
N LEU A 391 7.99 -5.51 27.54
CA LEU A 391 8.63 -4.74 28.61
C LEU A 391 9.93 -4.12 28.07
N ILE A 392 10.14 -2.84 28.36
CA ILE A 392 11.32 -2.08 27.94
C ILE A 392 11.89 -1.43 29.21
N GLN A 393 13.15 -1.71 29.52
CA GLN A 393 13.82 -1.09 30.66
C GLN A 393 14.11 0.38 30.35
N ALA A 394 13.98 1.26 31.35
CA ALA A 394 14.14 2.69 31.11
C ALA A 394 15.55 3.01 30.61
N GLU A 395 16.56 2.35 31.19
CA GLU A 395 17.98 2.47 30.88
C GLU A 395 18.38 1.83 29.54
N SER A 396 17.50 1.07 28.88
CA SER A 396 17.78 0.48 27.56
C SER A 396 17.45 1.43 26.40
N TYR A 397 17.60 2.73 26.61
CA TYR A 397 17.38 3.75 25.57
C TYR A 397 18.43 3.64 24.46
N SER A 398 18.04 3.98 23.23
CA SER A 398 18.93 4.10 22.07
C SER A 398 19.58 5.47 21.99
N ALA A 399 18.88 6.51 22.43
CA ALA A 399 19.38 7.87 22.57
C ALA A 399 18.63 8.57 23.70
N MET A 400 19.25 9.59 24.30
CA MET A 400 18.66 10.36 25.39
C MET A 400 19.22 11.78 25.45
N LEU A 401 18.57 12.63 26.24
CA LEU A 401 19.09 13.92 26.68
C LEU A 401 18.90 14.07 28.20
N GLY A 402 19.95 14.53 28.88
CA GLY A 402 19.88 15.07 30.25
C GLY A 402 19.79 14.04 31.39
N ILE A 403 19.56 12.77 31.09
CA ILE A 403 19.30 11.76 32.12
C ILE A 403 20.56 11.13 32.72
N ILE A 404 20.39 10.49 33.89
CA ILE A 404 21.38 9.57 34.49
C ILE A 404 20.77 8.18 34.72
N THR A 405 21.62 7.17 34.88
CA THR A 405 21.23 5.85 35.36
C THR A 405 21.75 5.62 36.79
N GLU A 406 20.94 4.98 37.63
CA GLU A 406 21.29 4.61 39.01
C GLU A 406 20.73 3.23 39.36
N ALA A 407 21.25 2.59 40.40
CA ALA A 407 20.71 1.33 40.90
C ALA A 407 19.30 1.56 41.49
N THR A 408 18.32 0.76 41.06
CA THR A 408 16.94 0.87 41.57
C THR A 408 16.73 -0.01 42.79
N THR A 409 15.91 0.46 43.74
CA THR A 409 15.38 -0.37 44.83
C THR A 409 13.99 -0.92 44.53
N ASP A 410 13.47 -0.76 43.30
CA ASP A 410 12.20 -1.36 42.90
C ASP A 410 12.28 -2.90 42.91
N SER A 411 11.11 -3.53 42.93
CA SER A 411 11.01 -4.99 42.81
C SER A 411 11.66 -5.47 41.51
N GLY A 412 12.60 -6.41 41.61
CA GLY A 412 13.38 -6.93 40.49
C GLY A 412 14.82 -6.40 40.41
N GLY A 413 15.15 -5.32 41.14
CA GLY A 413 16.47 -4.70 41.10
C GLY A 413 16.80 -4.13 39.71
N GLY A 414 18.09 -4.02 39.38
CA GLY A 414 18.55 -3.45 38.10
C GLY A 414 18.90 -1.97 38.21
N SER A 415 18.66 -1.21 37.15
CA SER A 415 18.85 0.24 37.14
C SER A 415 17.53 0.96 36.84
N ASN A 416 17.43 2.23 37.22
CA ASN A 416 16.41 3.14 36.72
C ASN A 416 17.08 4.34 36.05
N VAL A 417 16.28 5.11 35.32
CA VAL A 417 16.65 6.43 34.83
C VAL A 417 16.16 7.50 35.82
N GLY A 418 17.00 8.48 36.10
CA GLY A 418 16.70 9.58 37.02
C GLY A 418 17.33 10.90 36.56
N ALA A 419 17.26 11.90 37.43
CA ALA A 419 17.62 13.30 37.13
C ALA A 419 16.92 13.83 35.86
N ILE A 420 15.67 13.38 35.63
CA ILE A 420 14.87 13.82 34.47
C ILE A 420 14.42 15.26 34.72
N ASP A 421 14.99 16.19 33.99
CA ASP A 421 14.63 17.60 34.02
C ASP A 421 13.59 17.94 32.93
N THR A 422 13.03 19.15 33.01
CA THR A 422 12.11 19.65 32.00
C THR A 422 12.80 19.70 30.64
N ALA A 423 12.12 19.16 29.63
CA ALA A 423 12.56 18.98 28.25
C ALA A 423 13.56 17.84 27.97
N ASP A 424 13.89 17.04 28.98
CA ASP A 424 14.64 15.80 28.77
C ASP A 424 13.80 14.74 28.05
N TRP A 425 14.50 13.77 27.46
CA TRP A 425 13.84 12.69 26.73
C TRP A 425 14.68 11.41 26.65
N LEU A 426 13.98 10.30 26.41
CA LEU A 426 14.54 9.01 26.06
C LEU A 426 13.91 8.53 24.75
N ALA A 427 14.70 7.92 23.88
CA ALA A 427 14.22 7.30 22.64
C ALA A 427 14.62 5.83 22.57
N TYR A 428 13.67 4.97 22.24
CA TYR A 428 13.83 3.53 22.04
C TYR A 428 13.58 3.23 20.56
N ASN A 429 14.62 2.80 19.86
CA ASN A 429 14.52 2.54 18.43
C ASN A 429 13.94 1.15 18.16
N ASN A 430 13.33 1.00 16.98
CA ASN A 430 12.85 -0.28 16.46
C ASN A 430 11.77 -0.97 17.31
N ILE A 431 10.91 -0.19 18.00
CA ILE A 431 9.76 -0.75 18.73
C ILE A 431 8.66 -1.11 17.73
N GLN A 432 8.12 -2.31 17.88
CA GLN A 432 7.23 -2.92 16.89
C GLN A 432 5.79 -2.93 17.40
N PHE A 433 4.89 -2.53 16.51
CA PHE A 433 3.45 -2.64 16.69
C PHE A 433 2.94 -3.57 15.58
N PRO A 434 2.76 -4.87 15.84
CA PRO A 434 2.45 -5.85 14.80
C PRO A 434 1.08 -5.65 14.13
N VAL A 435 0.13 -5.01 14.83
CA VAL A 435 -1.26 -4.83 14.40
C VAL A 435 -1.71 -3.41 14.71
N SER A 436 -2.36 -2.75 13.77
CA SER A 436 -3.01 -1.46 14.04
C SER A 436 -4.09 -1.64 15.09
N GLY A 437 -4.09 -0.83 16.14
CA GLY A 437 -5.13 -0.91 17.15
C GLY A 437 -4.77 -0.22 18.46
N THR A 438 -5.50 -0.61 19.50
CA THR A 438 -5.36 -0.05 20.84
C THR A 438 -4.32 -0.81 21.63
N TYR A 439 -3.40 -0.07 22.25
CA TYR A 439 -2.36 -0.56 23.12
C TYR A 439 -2.49 0.11 24.49
N THR A 440 -2.40 -0.67 25.56
CA THR A 440 -2.18 -0.17 26.91
C THR A 440 -0.69 0.04 27.10
N VAL A 441 -0.29 1.26 27.48
CA VAL A 441 1.09 1.57 27.85
C VAL A 441 1.15 1.84 29.34
N GLU A 442 2.07 1.16 30.01
CA GLU A 442 2.32 1.27 31.45
C GLU A 442 3.71 1.86 31.68
N TYR A 443 3.87 2.66 32.74
CA TYR A 443 5.12 3.30 33.15
C TYR A 443 5.35 3.10 34.64
N ARG A 444 6.52 2.59 35.01
CA ARG A 444 6.92 2.44 36.41
C ARG A 444 7.75 3.65 36.82
N VAL A 445 7.17 4.51 37.64
CA VAL A 445 7.71 5.83 37.95
C VAL A 445 7.82 6.06 39.45
N SER A 446 8.72 6.96 39.84
CA SER A 446 8.80 7.50 41.20
C SER A 446 8.99 9.01 41.17
N SER A 447 8.53 9.72 42.21
CA SER A 447 8.76 11.15 42.38
C SER A 447 8.62 11.51 43.85
N LEU A 448 9.60 12.21 44.42
CA LEU A 448 9.55 12.61 45.84
C LEU A 448 8.34 13.50 46.16
N SER A 449 8.10 14.51 45.31
CA SER A 449 7.09 15.55 45.54
C SER A 449 5.95 15.54 44.53
N GLY A 450 6.03 14.72 43.48
CA GLY A 450 5.11 14.78 42.33
C GLY A 450 5.29 16.05 41.49
N GLY A 451 4.32 16.31 40.62
CA GLY A 451 4.28 17.54 39.81
C GLY A 451 5.04 17.47 38.48
N GLY A 452 5.71 16.34 38.21
CA GLY A 452 6.27 16.02 36.89
C GLY A 452 5.20 15.55 35.90
N SER A 453 5.57 15.45 34.63
CA SER A 453 4.72 14.87 33.58
C SER A 453 5.57 14.21 32.49
N LEU A 454 5.02 13.17 31.86
CA LEU A 454 5.59 12.52 30.69
C LEU A 454 4.67 12.65 29.47
N SER A 455 5.25 12.62 28.27
CA SER A 455 4.58 12.44 26.98
C SER A 455 5.13 11.20 26.30
N LEU A 456 4.24 10.36 25.77
CA LEU A 456 4.59 9.26 24.88
C LEU A 456 4.49 9.72 23.45
N ASP A 457 5.61 9.61 22.74
CA ASP A 457 5.74 10.11 21.38
C ASP A 457 6.26 9.00 20.44
N LEU A 458 6.03 9.16 19.15
CA LEU A 458 6.65 8.37 18.09
C LEU A 458 7.49 9.28 17.18
N ASN A 459 8.62 8.76 16.73
CA ASN A 459 9.49 9.36 15.71
C ASN A 459 9.89 10.80 16.07
N ALA A 460 10.51 10.98 17.24
CA ALA A 460 11.00 12.27 17.74
C ALA A 460 9.92 13.35 17.85
N GLY A 461 8.74 12.99 18.39
CA GLY A 461 7.64 13.93 18.61
C GLY A 461 6.77 14.19 17.38
N ALA A 462 7.06 13.56 16.22
CA ALA A 462 6.22 13.69 15.03
C ALA A 462 4.78 13.20 15.25
N THR A 463 4.58 12.27 16.19
CA THR A 463 3.25 11.85 16.63
C THR A 463 3.24 11.75 18.15
N VAL A 464 2.43 12.56 18.80
CA VAL A 464 2.21 12.49 20.26
C VAL A 464 1.03 11.57 20.53
N LEU A 465 1.26 10.50 21.30
CA LEU A 465 0.25 9.49 21.62
C LEU A 465 -0.51 9.80 22.92
N GLY A 466 0.06 10.65 23.78
CA GLY A 466 -0.62 11.17 24.98
C GLY A 466 0.34 11.51 26.11
N SER A 467 -0.17 12.19 27.13
CA SER A 467 0.62 12.64 28.29
C SER A 467 0.00 12.19 29.61
N LEU A 468 0.84 11.95 30.62
CA LEU A 468 0.44 11.59 31.98
C LEU A 468 1.16 12.44 33.02
N ASN A 469 0.44 12.84 34.06
CA ASN A 469 1.02 13.51 35.23
C ASN A 469 1.61 12.48 36.18
N ILE A 470 2.77 12.78 36.75
CA ILE A 470 3.47 11.91 37.71
C ILE A 470 3.06 12.31 39.13
N PRO A 471 2.41 11.42 39.89
CA PRO A 471 2.02 11.71 41.27
C PRO A 471 3.23 11.67 42.21
N SER A 472 3.08 12.26 43.39
CA SER A 472 4.03 12.06 44.48
C SER A 472 3.98 10.60 44.95
N THR A 473 5.15 9.96 45.01
CA THR A 473 5.33 8.62 45.60
C THR A 473 6.02 8.68 46.96
N GLY A 474 6.37 9.88 47.44
CA GLY A 474 6.98 10.10 48.76
C GLY A 474 8.46 9.71 48.85
N GLY A 475 9.10 9.39 47.72
CA GLY A 475 10.53 9.07 47.66
C GLY A 475 11.02 8.79 46.24
N TRP A 476 12.29 9.10 45.95
CA TRP A 476 12.93 8.86 44.64
C TRP A 476 13.03 7.38 44.25
N GLN A 477 12.85 6.50 45.23
CA GLN A 477 12.93 5.05 45.08
C GLN A 477 11.65 4.36 45.58
N ASN A 478 10.56 5.13 45.73
CA ASN A 478 9.21 4.60 45.98
C ASN A 478 8.45 4.59 44.65
N TRP A 479 8.02 3.40 44.20
CA TRP A 479 7.58 3.21 42.83
C TRP A 479 6.07 2.97 42.71
N THR A 480 5.44 3.58 41.70
CA THR A 480 4.07 3.32 41.29
C THR A 480 3.99 3.07 39.79
N THR A 481 2.91 2.44 39.31
CA THR A 481 2.69 2.19 37.88
C THR A 481 1.52 3.06 37.39
N LEU A 482 1.79 3.87 36.37
CA LEU A 482 0.77 4.63 35.64
C LEU A 482 0.45 3.91 34.33
N SER A 483 -0.75 4.10 33.79
CA SER A 483 -1.09 3.57 32.48
C SER A 483 -2.11 4.41 31.72
N HIS A 484 -2.12 4.26 30.39
CA HIS A 484 -3.18 4.75 29.52
C HIS A 484 -3.31 3.87 28.28
N THR A 485 -4.32 4.14 27.45
CA THR A 485 -4.50 3.47 26.15
C THR A 485 -4.22 4.43 25.00
N VAL A 486 -3.52 3.95 23.98
CA VAL A 486 -3.16 4.70 22.77
C VAL A 486 -3.55 3.91 21.53
N ASN A 487 -3.87 4.60 20.44
CA ASN A 487 -4.09 3.96 19.14
C ASN A 487 -2.85 4.14 18.27
N VAL A 488 -2.30 3.03 17.78
CA VAL A 488 -1.08 3.01 16.98
C VAL A 488 -1.33 2.19 15.72
N THR A 489 -0.90 2.70 14.57
CA THR A 489 -0.92 1.92 13.31
C THR A 489 0.19 0.88 13.32
N ALA A 490 -0.02 -0.26 12.69
CA ALA A 490 1.01 -1.29 12.58
C ALA A 490 2.27 -0.71 11.93
N GLY A 491 3.43 -1.07 12.48
CA GLY A 491 4.72 -0.58 11.99
C GLY A 491 5.83 -0.67 13.03
N THR A 492 7.00 -0.21 12.62
CA THR A 492 8.17 -0.07 13.49
C THR A 492 8.43 1.40 13.72
N TYR A 493 8.58 1.81 14.98
CA TYR A 493 8.71 3.21 15.38
C TYR A 493 9.89 3.40 16.32
N ASN A 494 10.37 4.65 16.38
CA ASN A 494 11.18 5.10 17.50
C ASN A 494 10.22 5.63 18.57
N VAL A 495 10.05 4.91 19.67
CA VAL A 495 9.20 5.33 20.79
C VAL A 495 9.97 6.31 21.66
N GLY A 496 9.37 7.46 21.95
CA GLY A 496 9.94 8.52 22.77
C GLY A 496 9.19 8.68 24.09
N ILE A 497 9.94 8.92 25.16
CA ILE A 497 9.43 9.45 26.42
C ILE A 497 9.99 10.86 26.56
N TYR A 498 9.14 11.87 26.44
CA TYR A 498 9.50 13.27 26.62
C TYR A 498 9.02 13.73 28.00
N ALA A 499 9.78 14.61 28.66
CA ALA A 499 9.42 15.20 29.95
C ALA A 499 9.00 16.66 29.78
N PRO A 500 7.72 16.98 29.53
CA PRO A 500 7.25 18.37 29.56
C PRO A 500 7.50 19.05 30.92
N THR A 501 7.60 18.27 31.99
CA THR A 501 8.00 18.74 33.32
C THR A 501 8.78 17.63 34.02
N GLY A 502 10.00 17.94 34.48
CA GLY A 502 10.91 17.00 35.14
C GLY A 502 10.53 16.68 36.59
N GLY A 503 11.47 16.12 37.36
CA GLY A 503 11.32 15.83 38.79
C GLY A 503 10.78 14.44 39.12
N TRP A 504 11.11 13.44 38.31
CA TRP A 504 10.69 12.05 38.49
C TRP A 504 11.74 11.07 37.94
N ASN A 505 11.66 9.81 38.35
CA ASN A 505 12.46 8.72 37.79
C ASN A 505 11.57 7.73 37.03
N LEU A 506 12.16 7.00 36.08
CA LEU A 506 11.52 5.94 35.29
C LEU A 506 12.30 4.65 35.45
N ASN A 507 11.64 3.55 35.80
CA ASN A 507 12.25 2.23 35.88
C ASN A 507 12.03 1.41 34.60
N TRP A 508 10.81 1.32 34.13
CA TRP A 508 10.48 0.64 32.87
C TRP A 508 9.19 1.17 32.26
N LEU A 509 9.01 0.91 30.96
CA LEU A 509 7.73 1.01 30.28
C LEU A 509 7.29 -0.35 29.73
N ARG A 510 5.99 -0.56 29.63
CA ARG A 510 5.42 -1.79 29.06
C ARG A 510 4.34 -1.43 28.05
N ILE A 511 4.41 -2.03 26.88
CA ILE A 511 3.44 -1.84 25.79
C ILE A 511 2.69 -3.16 25.63
N THR A 512 1.39 -3.14 25.93
CA THR A 512 0.53 -4.32 25.89
C THR A 512 -0.59 -4.10 24.89
N ARG A 513 -0.69 -4.99 23.90
CA ARG A 513 -1.88 -5.10 23.06
C ARG A 513 -2.93 -5.90 23.81
N THR A 514 -4.10 -5.31 24.00
CA THR A 514 -5.31 -6.05 24.41
C THR A 514 -6.06 -6.51 23.15
N PRO A 515 -6.56 -7.76 23.09
CA PRO A 515 -7.25 -8.32 21.91
C PRO A 515 -8.40 -7.49 21.37
#